data_AF-A0A969N9G1-F1
#
_entry.id   AF-A0A969N9G1-F1
#
_cell.length_a   1.000
_cell.length_b   1.000
_cell.length_c   1.000
_cell.angle_alpha   90.00
_cell.angle_beta   90.00
_cell.angle_gamma   90.00
#
_symmetry.space_group_name_H-M   'P 1'
#
loop_
_entity.id
_entity.type
_entity.pdbx_description
1 polymer ?
#
loop_
_entity_poly.entity_id
_entity_poly.type
_entity_poly.pdbx_seq_one_letter_code
_entity_poly.pdbx_strand_id
1 'polypeptide(L)'
;ELLRLNPEISQGLKTGQVVKVPKPGSVKVTSDRDFRLHTVQPGETLFSLAQRYGVEMSSIEVNNPEIEDGLRINQVLRIPLRSSSFEEVLKIAHNNLSTDEYFNYDPLYFEEPGVTPCSSFKYANDYTFKIAVLLPLYIAENATLKTSGKYYKNTERFYEFYQGLLLAAKKMKSLGVSVEFIVKDTKASSQRVSEILALESMRNVDLIIGPVYSDNFKLASCFCKRK
;
A
#
# COMPACT_ATOMS: atom_id res chain seq x y z
N GLU A 1 4.94 -27.77 -30.50
CA GLU A 1 5.25 -28.87 -29.57
C GLU A 1 4.16 -29.94 -29.52
N LEU A 2 2.88 -29.57 -29.34
CA LEU A 2 1.75 -30.51 -29.32
C LEU A 2 1.59 -31.32 -30.61
N LEU A 3 1.70 -30.69 -31.78
CA LEU A 3 1.66 -31.35 -33.11
C LEU A 3 2.83 -32.33 -33.32
N ARG A 4 3.97 -32.12 -32.64
CA ARG A 4 5.13 -33.02 -32.73
C ARG A 4 4.87 -34.36 -32.03
N LEU A 5 4.11 -34.31 -30.93
CA LEU A 5 3.74 -35.48 -30.14
C LEU A 5 2.47 -36.17 -30.64
N ASN A 6 1.72 -35.50 -31.52
CA ASN A 6 0.45 -35.96 -32.09
C ASN A 6 0.36 -35.57 -33.57
N PRO A 7 1.25 -36.07 -34.44
CA PRO A 7 1.25 -35.70 -35.86
C PRO A 7 -0.08 -35.96 -36.57
N GLU A 8 -0.87 -36.93 -36.09
CA GLU A 8 -2.19 -37.31 -36.59
C GLU A 8 -3.28 -36.24 -36.44
N ILE A 9 -3.10 -35.24 -35.56
CA ILE A 9 -4.08 -34.15 -35.40
C ILE A 9 -3.92 -33.03 -36.43
N SER A 10 -2.91 -33.13 -37.31
CA SER A 10 -2.65 -32.16 -38.39
C SER A 10 -3.78 -32.05 -39.40
N GLN A 11 -4.61 -33.10 -39.53
CA GLN A 11 -5.80 -33.12 -40.41
C GLN A 11 -7.11 -32.78 -39.66
N GLY A 12 -7.02 -32.32 -38.41
CA GLY A 12 -8.16 -31.98 -37.56
C GLY A 12 -8.45 -33.03 -36.48
N LEU A 13 -9.20 -32.63 -35.44
CA LEU A 13 -9.55 -33.47 -34.30
C LEU A 13 -10.87 -34.20 -34.55
N LYS A 14 -10.90 -35.49 -34.27
CA LYS A 14 -12.12 -36.32 -34.34
C LYS A 14 -12.72 -36.53 -32.95
N THR A 15 -14.04 -36.62 -32.88
CA THR A 15 -14.76 -36.93 -31.63
C THR A 15 -14.29 -38.28 -31.07
N GLY A 16 -13.86 -38.29 -29.80
CA GLY A 16 -13.33 -39.48 -29.11
C GLY A 16 -11.82 -39.72 -29.29
N GLN A 17 -11.12 -38.84 -30.00
CA GLN A 17 -9.68 -38.96 -30.20
C GLN A 17 -8.88 -38.56 -28.96
N VAL A 18 -7.93 -39.42 -28.56
CA VAL A 18 -7.04 -39.19 -27.41
C VAL A 18 -5.78 -38.48 -27.88
N VAL A 19 -5.46 -37.33 -27.29
CA VAL A 19 -4.30 -36.49 -27.62
C VAL A 19 -3.29 -36.50 -26.48
N LYS A 20 -2.02 -36.74 -26.79
CA LYS A 20 -0.90 -36.67 -25.84
C LYS A 20 -0.54 -35.23 -25.56
N VAL A 21 -0.94 -34.72 -24.40
CA VAL A 21 -0.54 -33.39 -23.95
C VAL A 21 0.84 -33.47 -23.31
N PRO A 22 1.84 -32.71 -23.78
CA PRO A 22 3.14 -32.63 -23.09
C PRO A 22 2.92 -32.12 -21.67
N LYS A 23 3.38 -32.89 -20.69
CA LYS A 23 3.36 -32.48 -19.29
C LYS A 23 4.35 -31.31 -19.15
N PRO A 24 3.93 -30.11 -18.70
CA PRO A 24 4.88 -29.05 -18.42
C PRO A 24 5.90 -29.61 -17.42
N GLY A 25 7.19 -29.34 -17.69
CA GLY A 25 8.32 -29.98 -17.02
C GLY A 25 8.09 -30.13 -15.53
N SER A 26 8.27 -31.34 -15.02
CA SER A 26 8.29 -31.63 -13.60
C SER A 26 9.44 -30.88 -12.96
N VAL A 27 9.18 -29.65 -12.53
CA VAL A 27 9.95 -28.97 -11.50
C VAL A 27 10.01 -29.93 -10.31
N LYS A 28 11.23 -30.16 -9.80
CA LYS A 28 11.48 -30.99 -8.63
C LYS A 28 10.41 -30.68 -7.57
N VAL A 29 9.67 -31.72 -7.19
CA VAL A 29 8.70 -31.66 -6.10
C VAL A 29 9.49 -31.45 -4.81
N THR A 30 9.73 -30.19 -4.46
CA THR A 30 9.80 -29.80 -3.05
C THR A 30 8.39 -29.91 -2.51
N SER A 31 8.27 -30.52 -1.34
CA SER A 31 7.03 -30.77 -0.60
C SER A 31 5.97 -29.68 -0.77
N ASP A 32 4.80 -30.06 -1.27
CA ASP A 32 3.55 -29.27 -1.31
C ASP A 32 2.95 -29.01 0.10
N ARG A 33 3.79 -29.06 1.15
CA ARG A 33 3.45 -28.75 2.54
C ARG A 33 3.94 -27.37 2.98
N ASP A 34 4.73 -26.69 2.14
CA ASP A 34 5.38 -25.43 2.48
C ASP A 34 4.68 -24.21 1.86
N PHE A 35 3.62 -24.41 1.06
CA PHE A 35 2.86 -23.33 0.43
C PHE A 35 1.34 -23.59 0.49
N ARG A 36 0.57 -22.51 0.60
CA ARG A 36 -0.87 -22.45 0.45
C ARG A 36 -1.20 -21.72 -0.84
N LEU A 37 -2.09 -22.28 -1.64
CA LEU A 37 -2.57 -21.63 -2.84
C LEU A 37 -3.73 -20.68 -2.51
N HIS A 38 -3.65 -19.44 -2.98
CA HIS A 38 -4.71 -18.42 -2.82
C HIS A 38 -5.14 -17.89 -4.18
N THR A 39 -6.45 -17.86 -4.44
CA THR A 39 -7.00 -17.24 -5.66
C THR A 39 -7.39 -15.80 -5.38
N VAL A 40 -6.75 -14.86 -6.06
CA VAL A 40 -6.95 -13.42 -5.88
C VAL A 40 -8.40 -13.03 -6.15
N GLN A 41 -9.02 -12.43 -5.15
CA GLN A 41 -10.36 -11.88 -5.21
C GLN A 41 -10.34 -10.38 -5.60
N PRO A 42 -11.44 -9.84 -6.14
CA PRO A 42 -11.55 -8.42 -6.44
C PRO A 42 -11.27 -7.56 -5.19
N GLY A 43 -10.35 -6.60 -5.33
CA GLY A 43 -10.00 -5.65 -4.27
C GLY A 43 -8.91 -6.10 -3.29
N GLU A 44 -8.32 -7.29 -3.48
CA GLU A 44 -7.15 -7.72 -2.72
C GLU A 44 -5.86 -7.09 -3.23
N THR A 45 -4.95 -6.78 -2.30
CA THR A 45 -3.59 -6.29 -2.58
C THR A 45 -2.55 -7.22 -1.97
N LEU A 46 -1.30 -7.16 -2.45
CA LEU A 46 -0.19 -7.93 -1.87
C LEU A 46 -0.03 -7.67 -0.37
N PHE A 47 -0.16 -6.42 0.04
CA PHE A 47 -0.16 -6.03 1.46
C PHE A 47 -1.27 -6.73 2.25
N SER A 48 -2.51 -6.70 1.75
CA SER A 48 -3.64 -7.34 2.45
C SER A 48 -3.49 -8.87 2.53
N LEU A 49 -2.84 -9.49 1.54
CA LEU A 49 -2.58 -10.94 1.52
C LEU A 49 -1.43 -11.30 2.46
N ALA A 50 -0.32 -10.55 2.42
CA ALA A 50 0.81 -10.69 3.35
C ALA A 50 0.34 -10.62 4.80
N GLN A 51 -0.48 -9.61 5.14
CA GLN A 51 -1.04 -9.45 6.48
C GLN A 51 -1.98 -10.60 6.85
N ARG A 52 -2.83 -11.06 5.92
CA ARG A 52 -3.76 -12.17 6.16
C ARG A 52 -3.04 -13.48 6.47
N TYR A 53 -1.92 -13.74 5.78
CA TYR A 53 -1.20 -15.00 5.90
C TYR A 53 0.00 -14.94 6.85
N GLY A 54 0.32 -13.76 7.43
CA GLY A 54 1.43 -13.60 8.37
C GLY A 54 2.79 -13.83 7.72
N VAL A 55 2.95 -13.40 6.47
CA VAL A 55 4.19 -13.54 5.69
C VAL A 55 4.64 -12.17 5.17
N GLU A 56 5.92 -12.05 4.85
CA GLU A 56 6.47 -10.85 4.21
C GLU A 56 5.95 -10.70 2.77
N MET A 57 5.70 -9.45 2.34
CA MET A 57 5.30 -9.17 0.95
C MET A 57 6.35 -9.66 -0.05
N SER A 58 7.64 -9.43 0.25
CA SER A 58 8.77 -9.92 -0.55
C SER A 58 8.80 -11.43 -0.65
N SER A 59 8.35 -12.16 0.37
CA SER A 59 8.24 -13.62 0.33
C SER A 59 7.13 -14.07 -0.62
N ILE A 60 6.04 -13.31 -0.76
CA ILE A 60 5.02 -13.59 -1.77
C ILE A 60 5.57 -13.29 -3.16
N GLU A 61 6.25 -12.15 -3.36
CA GLU A 61 6.80 -11.74 -4.66
C GLU A 61 7.84 -12.71 -5.20
N VAL A 62 8.81 -13.11 -4.38
CA VAL A 62 9.87 -14.06 -4.78
C VAL A 62 9.30 -15.42 -5.22
N ASN A 63 8.19 -15.83 -4.62
CA ASN A 63 7.55 -17.11 -4.93
C ASN A 63 6.53 -17.03 -6.08
N ASN A 64 6.22 -15.82 -6.57
CA ASN A 64 5.25 -15.56 -7.64
C ASN A 64 5.77 -14.47 -8.60
N PRO A 65 6.90 -14.70 -9.31
CA PRO A 65 7.52 -13.68 -10.18
C PRO A 65 6.57 -13.13 -11.26
N GLU A 66 5.50 -13.85 -11.60
CA GLU A 66 4.47 -13.41 -12.53
C GLU A 66 3.63 -12.20 -12.07
N ILE A 67 3.78 -11.74 -10.82
CA ILE A 67 3.08 -10.57 -10.28
C ILE A 67 3.89 -9.26 -10.35
N GLU A 68 5.05 -9.26 -11.02
CA GLU A 68 5.91 -8.07 -11.16
C GLU A 68 5.14 -6.86 -11.74
N ASP A 69 4.23 -7.12 -12.70
CA ASP A 69 3.35 -6.10 -13.30
C ASP A 69 2.08 -5.80 -12.47
N GLY A 70 1.99 -6.35 -11.25
CA GLY A 70 0.84 -6.23 -10.35
C GLY A 70 -0.10 -7.43 -10.34
N LEU A 71 -1.00 -7.44 -9.35
CA LEU A 71 -1.87 -8.55 -9.03
C LEU A 71 -3.14 -8.56 -9.91
N ARG A 72 -3.48 -9.71 -10.50
CA ARG A 72 -4.69 -9.87 -11.35
C ARG A 72 -5.77 -10.68 -10.66
N ILE A 73 -7.03 -10.32 -10.89
CA ILE A 73 -8.19 -11.06 -10.37
C ILE A 73 -8.18 -12.48 -10.94
N ASN A 74 -8.55 -13.46 -10.11
CA ASN A 74 -8.52 -14.91 -10.40
C ASN A 74 -7.13 -15.51 -10.63
N GLN A 75 -6.07 -14.74 -10.36
CA GLN A 75 -4.71 -15.28 -10.35
C GLN A 75 -4.50 -16.18 -9.12
N VAL A 76 -3.78 -17.28 -9.29
CA VAL A 76 -3.46 -18.19 -8.18
C VAL A 76 -2.05 -17.89 -7.69
N LEU A 77 -1.92 -17.53 -6.43
CA LEU A 77 -0.64 -17.25 -5.77
C LEU A 77 -0.21 -18.41 -4.87
N ARG A 78 1.09 -18.66 -4.83
CA ARG A 78 1.79 -19.52 -3.87
C ARG A 78 2.19 -18.70 -2.66
N ILE A 79 1.49 -18.89 -1.55
CA ILE A 79 1.76 -18.22 -0.28
C ILE A 79 2.56 -19.16 0.64
N PRO A 80 3.76 -18.83 1.12
CA PRO A 80 4.52 -19.69 2.03
C PRO A 80 3.77 -20.01 3.34
N LEU A 81 3.87 -21.25 3.83
CA LEU A 81 3.26 -21.73 5.09
C LEU A 81 4.20 -21.64 6.29
N ARG A 82 5.52 -21.58 6.04
CA ARG A 82 6.54 -21.36 7.07
C ARG A 82 7.29 -20.09 6.71
N SER A 83 6.97 -19.01 7.40
CA SER A 83 7.95 -17.94 7.56
C SER A 83 9.11 -18.54 8.34
N SER A 84 10.35 -18.43 7.83
CA SER A 84 11.46 -18.24 8.76
C SER A 84 11.04 -17.10 9.67
N SER A 85 10.77 -17.47 10.92
CA SER A 85 9.64 -16.94 11.66
C SER A 85 9.82 -15.44 11.90
N PHE A 86 8.91 -14.63 11.39
CA PHE A 86 8.79 -13.23 11.82
C PHE A 86 8.63 -13.19 13.36
N GLU A 87 7.94 -14.19 13.91
CA GLU A 87 7.86 -14.52 15.34
C GLU A 87 9.22 -14.83 16.03
N GLU A 88 10.20 -15.42 15.37
CA GLU A 88 11.52 -15.74 15.94
C GLU A 88 12.46 -14.55 15.83
N VAL A 89 12.38 -13.79 14.74
CA VAL A 89 13.10 -12.52 14.60
C VAL A 89 12.59 -11.52 15.66
N LEU A 90 11.27 -11.46 15.90
CA LEU A 90 10.70 -10.71 17.01
C LEU A 90 11.17 -11.28 18.37
N LYS A 91 11.14 -12.60 18.61
CA LYS A 91 11.58 -13.16 19.91
C LYS A 91 13.08 -12.95 20.20
N ILE A 92 13.94 -12.95 19.19
CA ILE A 92 15.38 -12.70 19.36
C ILE A 92 15.65 -11.22 19.65
N ALA A 93 14.87 -10.29 19.08
CA ALA A 93 14.95 -8.87 19.40
C ALA A 93 14.43 -8.52 20.81
N HIS A 94 13.49 -9.32 21.36
CA HIS A 94 12.74 -8.98 22.58
C HIS A 94 13.27 -9.55 23.91
N ASN A 95 14.37 -10.31 23.92
CA ASN A 95 14.84 -10.95 25.17
C ASN A 95 15.92 -10.17 25.94
N ASN A 96 16.27 -8.94 25.53
CA ASN A 96 17.25 -8.11 26.25
C ASN A 96 16.80 -6.67 26.56
N LEU A 97 15.56 -6.28 26.28
CA LEU A 97 15.06 -4.95 26.66
C LEU A 97 13.92 -5.10 27.66
N SER A 98 14.03 -4.38 28.78
CA SER A 98 12.96 -4.29 29.77
C SER A 98 11.71 -3.67 29.13
N THR A 99 10.53 -4.11 29.58
CA THR A 99 9.21 -3.74 29.06
C THR A 99 8.91 -2.24 29.04
N ASP A 100 9.70 -1.42 29.74
CA ASP A 100 9.56 0.04 29.74
C ASP A 100 10.19 0.70 28.49
N GLU A 101 11.16 0.07 27.81
CA GLU A 101 11.74 0.60 26.56
C GLU A 101 10.92 0.25 25.31
N TYR A 102 10.07 -0.78 25.38
CA TYR A 102 9.28 -1.25 24.24
C TYR A 102 8.20 -0.25 23.80
N PHE A 103 7.62 0.51 24.74
CA PHE A 103 6.68 1.59 24.40
C PHE A 103 7.37 2.86 23.87
N ASN A 104 8.71 2.88 23.85
CA ASN A 104 9.48 4.02 23.37
C ASN A 104 10.12 3.79 21.99
N TYR A 105 10.05 2.58 21.46
CA TYR A 105 10.42 2.26 20.08
C TYR A 105 9.16 2.22 19.21
N ASP A 106 8.98 3.26 18.40
CA ASP A 106 8.02 3.26 17.30
C ASP A 106 8.56 2.33 16.20
N PRO A 107 7.89 1.20 15.87
CA PRO A 107 8.38 0.24 14.88
C PRO A 107 8.48 0.80 13.46
N LEU A 108 7.94 2.00 13.21
CA LEU A 108 8.05 2.72 11.94
C LEU A 108 9.27 3.66 11.88
N TYR A 109 10.05 3.75 12.95
CA TYR A 109 11.21 4.62 13.04
C TYR A 109 12.48 3.87 12.64
N PHE A 110 12.97 4.12 11.43
CA PHE A 110 14.31 3.73 11.01
C PHE A 110 15.14 5.00 10.78
N GLU A 111 16.30 5.08 11.41
CA GLU A 111 17.26 6.16 11.13
C GLU A 111 17.94 5.84 9.79
N GLU A 112 17.51 6.49 8.70
CA GLU A 112 18.26 6.40 7.46
C GLU A 112 19.60 7.16 7.59
N PRO A 113 20.71 6.62 7.06
CA PRO A 113 22.00 7.31 7.08
C PRO A 113 21.90 8.69 6.41
N GLY A 114 22.20 9.76 7.15
CA GLY A 114 22.09 11.15 6.67
C GLY A 114 20.83 11.88 7.12
N VAL A 115 19.95 11.25 7.89
CA VAL A 115 18.79 11.91 8.51
C VAL A 115 19.21 12.51 9.85
N THR A 116 18.97 13.81 10.02
CA THR A 116 19.15 14.49 11.31
C THR A 116 18.20 13.87 12.33
N PRO A 117 18.69 13.26 13.43
CA PRO A 117 17.83 12.68 14.45
C PRO A 117 16.85 13.73 14.95
N CYS A 118 15.57 13.35 15.11
CA CYS A 118 14.53 14.27 15.58
C CYS A 118 14.89 14.93 16.93
N SER A 119 15.65 14.24 17.77
CA SER A 119 16.20 14.75 19.04
C SER A 119 17.13 15.97 18.88
N SER A 120 17.77 16.12 17.72
CA SER A 120 18.68 17.23 17.41
C SER A 120 18.02 18.34 16.60
N PHE A 121 16.79 18.12 16.11
CA PHE A 121 16.06 19.10 15.34
C PHE A 121 15.44 20.16 16.27
N LYS A 122 15.76 21.44 16.02
CA LYS A 122 15.13 22.55 16.75
C LYS A 122 13.75 22.84 16.16
N TYR A 123 12.74 22.27 16.80
CA TYR A 123 11.33 22.44 16.44
C TYR A 123 10.74 23.82 16.72
N ALA A 124 11.36 24.59 17.62
CA ALA A 124 10.93 25.93 17.97
C ALA A 124 11.55 26.95 16.99
N ASN A 125 10.84 27.19 15.90
CA ASN A 125 11.13 28.21 14.90
C ASN A 125 9.84 28.97 14.58
N ASP A 126 9.95 30.27 14.22
CA ASP A 126 8.81 31.14 13.85
C ASP A 126 8.20 30.79 12.49
N TYR A 127 8.38 29.55 12.04
CA TYR A 127 7.95 29.06 10.75
C TYR A 127 6.69 28.20 10.91
N THR A 128 5.66 28.51 10.11
CA THR A 128 4.46 27.67 10.01
C THR A 128 4.53 26.85 8.74
N PHE A 129 4.65 25.53 8.90
CA PHE A 129 4.64 24.61 7.77
C PHE A 129 3.26 24.54 7.13
N LYS A 130 3.17 24.88 5.85
CA LYS A 130 1.93 24.80 5.06
C LYS A 130 1.87 23.44 4.39
N ILE A 131 0.99 22.59 4.88
CA ILE A 131 0.87 21.21 4.43
C ILE A 131 -0.47 21.06 3.69
N ALA A 132 -0.40 20.78 2.38
CA ALA A 132 -1.60 20.43 1.62
C ALA A 132 -1.99 18.98 1.88
N VAL A 133 -3.27 18.76 2.18
CA VAL A 133 -3.82 17.42 2.44
C VAL A 133 -4.86 17.11 1.37
N LEU A 134 -4.52 16.19 0.46
CA LEU A 134 -5.32 15.84 -0.71
C LEU A 134 -5.99 14.48 -0.50
N LEU A 135 -7.20 14.50 0.08
CA LEU A 135 -7.95 13.29 0.44
C LEU A 135 -9.30 13.24 -0.28
N PRO A 136 -9.80 12.04 -0.63
CA PRO A 136 -11.14 11.88 -1.20
C PRO A 136 -12.17 11.91 -0.07
N LEU A 137 -12.55 13.11 0.35
CA LEU A 137 -13.42 13.34 1.50
C LEU A 137 -14.90 13.30 1.10
N TYR A 138 -15.24 13.55 -0.16
CA TYR A 138 -16.62 13.58 -0.65
C TYR A 138 -17.51 14.49 0.22
N ILE A 139 -17.06 15.73 0.45
CA ILE A 139 -17.65 16.64 1.45
C ILE A 139 -19.12 16.92 1.13
N ALA A 140 -19.43 17.12 -0.15
CA ALA A 140 -20.80 17.40 -0.60
C ALA A 140 -21.73 16.20 -0.38
N GLU A 141 -21.25 14.99 -0.67
CA GLU A 141 -21.98 13.75 -0.48
C GLU A 141 -22.18 13.41 1.00
N ASN A 142 -21.22 13.74 1.86
CA ASN A 142 -21.41 13.62 3.31
C ASN A 142 -22.38 14.67 3.86
N ALA A 143 -22.43 15.86 3.26
CA ALA A 143 -23.34 16.91 3.71
C ALA A 143 -24.81 16.54 3.52
N THR A 144 -25.14 15.67 2.56
CA THR A 144 -26.50 15.17 2.34
C THR A 144 -26.89 14.04 3.30
N LEU A 145 -25.92 13.38 3.95
CA LEU A 145 -26.13 12.21 4.82
C LEU A 145 -26.20 12.53 6.32
N LYS A 146 -26.11 13.81 6.69
CA LYS A 146 -25.95 14.33 8.08
C LYS A 146 -26.94 13.78 9.12
N THR A 147 -28.10 13.29 8.72
CA THR A 147 -29.17 12.83 9.63
C THR A 147 -29.01 11.39 10.13
N SER A 148 -28.06 10.61 9.61
CA SER A 148 -28.03 9.15 9.87
C SER A 148 -26.83 8.64 10.66
N GLY A 149 -25.87 9.50 11.05
CA GLY A 149 -24.61 9.07 11.66
C GLY A 149 -23.75 8.17 10.73
N LYS A 150 -24.11 8.09 9.45
CA LYS A 150 -23.41 7.31 8.43
C LYS A 150 -22.62 8.25 7.52
N TYR A 151 -21.39 7.89 7.25
CA TYR A 151 -20.55 8.55 6.24
C TYR A 151 -20.88 8.03 4.84
N TYR A 152 -20.54 8.82 3.83
CA TYR A 152 -20.44 8.30 2.48
C TYR A 152 -19.46 7.12 2.47
N LYS A 153 -19.86 5.99 1.88
CA LYS A 153 -19.15 4.70 1.97
C LYS A 153 -17.65 4.77 1.63
N ASN A 154 -17.25 5.70 0.77
CA ASN A 154 -15.86 5.84 0.33
C ASN A 154 -15.09 6.89 1.15
N THR A 155 -15.68 7.53 2.16
CA THR A 155 -15.06 8.59 2.97
C THR A 155 -14.47 8.05 4.28
N GLU A 156 -15.06 7.01 4.88
CA GLU A 156 -14.79 6.56 6.25
C GLU A 156 -13.29 6.46 6.58
N ARG A 157 -12.54 5.67 5.80
CA ARG A 157 -11.10 5.46 5.99
C ARG A 157 -10.27 6.76 5.89
N PHE A 158 -10.72 7.71 5.07
CA PHE A 158 -10.03 8.99 4.89
C PHE A 158 -10.38 9.99 5.99
N TYR A 159 -11.56 9.87 6.59
CA TYR A 159 -11.91 10.63 7.78
C TYR A 159 -11.07 10.19 8.98
N GLU A 160 -10.90 8.88 9.19
CA GLU A 160 -10.02 8.31 10.21
C GLU A 160 -8.56 8.75 10.01
N PHE A 161 -8.06 8.67 8.77
CA PHE A 161 -6.72 9.16 8.44
C PHE A 161 -6.57 10.65 8.75
N TYR A 162 -7.56 11.48 8.41
CA TYR A 162 -7.55 12.91 8.72
C TYR A 162 -7.58 13.18 10.23
N GLN A 163 -8.32 12.40 11.01
CA GLN A 163 -8.29 12.47 12.48
C GLN A 163 -6.90 12.12 13.04
N GLY A 164 -6.24 11.11 12.47
CA GLY A 164 -4.84 10.78 12.79
C GLY A 164 -3.89 11.94 12.50
N LEU A 165 -4.04 12.61 11.35
CA LEU A 165 -3.30 13.82 11.00
C LEU A 165 -3.50 14.96 12.01
N LEU A 166 -4.74 15.18 12.47
CA LEU A 166 -5.03 16.19 13.49
C LEU A 166 -4.39 15.84 14.84
N LEU A 167 -4.38 14.56 15.22
CA LEU A 167 -3.72 14.09 16.43
C LEU A 167 -2.20 14.31 16.34
N ALA A 168 -1.59 13.98 15.20
CA ALA A 168 -0.18 14.23 14.93
C ALA A 168 0.14 15.74 14.96
N ALA A 169 -0.68 16.59 14.34
CA ALA A 169 -0.52 18.03 14.38
C ALA A 169 -0.62 18.61 15.79
N LYS A 170 -1.54 18.09 16.61
CA LYS A 170 -1.63 18.46 18.02
C LYS A 170 -0.34 18.10 18.77
N LYS A 171 0.24 16.92 18.50
CA LYS A 171 1.53 16.52 19.09
C LYS A 171 2.66 17.42 18.60
N MET A 172 2.75 17.70 17.31
CA MET A 172 3.74 18.61 16.72
C MET A 172 3.66 20.01 17.36
N LYS A 173 2.45 20.53 17.54
CA LYS A 173 2.22 21.81 18.26
C LYS A 173 2.75 21.79 19.68
N SER A 174 2.57 20.69 20.43
CA SER A 174 3.12 20.56 21.78
C SER A 174 4.65 20.52 21.82
N LEU A 175 5.30 20.20 20.70
CA LEU A 175 6.75 20.21 20.53
C LEU A 175 7.27 21.56 19.96
N GLY A 176 6.40 22.55 19.78
CA GLY A 176 6.76 23.88 19.27
C GLY A 176 6.68 24.02 17.75
N VAL A 177 6.24 22.99 17.02
CA VAL A 177 6.08 23.05 15.55
C VAL A 177 4.71 23.61 15.19
N SER A 178 4.69 24.67 14.39
CA SER A 178 3.45 25.23 13.84
C SER A 178 3.15 24.63 12.47
N VAL A 179 1.93 24.12 12.29
CA VAL A 179 1.46 23.52 11.04
C VAL A 179 0.11 24.10 10.65
N GLU A 180 -0.01 24.48 9.37
CA GLU A 180 -1.25 24.90 8.73
C GLU A 180 -1.65 23.83 7.70
N PHE A 181 -2.81 23.18 7.90
CA PHE A 181 -3.35 22.23 6.93
C PHE A 181 -4.24 22.91 5.89
N ILE A 182 -3.89 22.75 4.63
CA ILE A 182 -4.72 23.15 3.48
C ILE A 182 -5.40 21.88 2.93
N VAL A 183 -6.60 21.59 3.44
CA VAL A 183 -7.33 20.37 3.10
C VAL A 183 -8.13 20.58 1.82
N LYS A 184 -8.00 19.67 0.84
CA LYS A 184 -8.76 19.70 -0.41
C LYS A 184 -9.39 18.34 -0.71
N ASP A 185 -10.69 18.38 -0.98
CA ASP A 185 -11.46 17.19 -1.38
C ASP A 185 -11.18 16.82 -2.84
N THR A 186 -10.50 15.70 -3.02
CA THR A 186 -10.11 15.18 -4.34
C THR A 186 -11.21 14.37 -5.02
N LYS A 187 -12.20 13.87 -4.27
CA LYS A 187 -13.23 12.93 -4.75
C LYS A 187 -12.71 11.73 -5.55
N ALA A 188 -11.45 11.33 -5.34
CA ALA A 188 -10.74 10.33 -6.13
C ALA A 188 -10.57 10.67 -7.62
N SER A 189 -10.83 11.92 -8.05
CA SER A 189 -10.85 12.32 -9.45
C SER A 189 -9.54 13.00 -9.88
N SER A 190 -8.94 12.50 -10.97
CA SER A 190 -7.72 13.09 -11.57
C SER A 190 -7.93 14.50 -12.10
N GLN A 191 -9.10 14.78 -12.66
CA GLN A 191 -9.47 16.13 -13.09
C GLN A 191 -9.52 17.08 -11.90
N ARG A 192 -10.21 16.65 -10.82
CA ARG A 192 -10.33 17.45 -9.60
C ARG A 192 -8.96 17.72 -8.96
N VAL A 193 -8.08 16.72 -8.92
CA VAL A 193 -6.69 16.88 -8.45
C VAL A 193 -5.93 17.88 -9.30
N SER A 194 -6.04 17.82 -10.63
CA SER A 194 -5.37 18.76 -11.53
C SER A 194 -5.84 20.20 -11.29
N GLU A 195 -7.16 20.40 -11.11
CA GLU A 195 -7.72 21.71 -10.75
C GLU A 195 -7.20 22.21 -9.40
N ILE A 196 -7.10 21.33 -8.40
CA ILE A 196 -6.57 21.68 -7.08
C ILE A 196 -5.11 22.11 -7.20
N LEU A 197 -4.27 21.34 -7.88
CA LEU A 197 -2.84 21.62 -8.05
C LEU A 197 -2.58 22.92 -8.82
N ALA A 198 -3.50 23.36 -9.67
CA ALA A 198 -3.41 24.62 -10.38
C ALA A 198 -3.71 25.87 -9.52
N LEU A 199 -4.29 25.71 -8.32
CA LEU A 199 -4.61 26.83 -7.43
C LEU A 199 -3.34 27.53 -6.93
N GLU A 200 -3.37 28.85 -6.83
CA GLU A 200 -2.25 29.65 -6.29
C GLU A 200 -1.84 29.21 -4.88
N SER A 201 -2.81 28.83 -4.04
CA SER A 201 -2.56 28.30 -2.69
C SER A 201 -1.63 27.08 -2.68
N MET A 202 -1.51 26.33 -3.79
CA MET A 202 -0.63 25.17 -3.88
C MET A 202 0.82 25.53 -4.22
N ARG A 203 1.08 26.75 -4.72
CA ARG A 203 2.44 27.18 -5.10
C ARG A 203 3.35 27.34 -3.89
N ASN A 204 2.79 27.68 -2.72
CA ASN A 204 3.54 28.02 -1.51
C ASN A 204 3.39 27.00 -0.37
N VAL A 205 3.11 25.74 -0.70
CA VAL A 205 3.06 24.64 0.29
C VAL A 205 4.41 23.96 0.43
N ASP A 206 4.73 23.52 1.64
CA ASP A 206 6.01 22.89 2.00
C ASP A 206 5.95 21.37 1.83
N LEU A 207 4.76 20.80 2.01
CA LEU A 207 4.50 19.37 1.88
C LEU A 207 3.12 19.13 1.28
N ILE A 208 3.00 18.09 0.45
CA ILE A 208 1.72 17.56 -0.01
C ILE A 208 1.58 16.14 0.55
N ILE A 209 0.52 15.90 1.30
CA ILE A 209 0.12 14.58 1.79
C ILE A 209 -1.01 14.06 0.90
N GLY A 210 -0.77 12.94 0.23
CA GLY A 210 -1.60 12.42 -0.86
C GLY A 210 -1.20 13.00 -2.22
N PRO A 211 -2.04 12.84 -3.26
CA PRO A 211 -3.27 12.05 -3.30
C PRO A 211 -3.04 10.55 -3.12
N VAL A 212 -4.03 9.85 -2.57
CA VAL A 212 -3.96 8.44 -2.15
C VAL A 212 -4.03 7.40 -3.27
N TYR A 213 -4.48 7.76 -4.47
CA TYR A 213 -4.60 6.84 -5.62
C TYR A 213 -3.44 7.03 -6.59
N SER A 214 -2.87 5.93 -7.12
CA SER A 214 -1.63 5.92 -7.90
C SER A 214 -1.60 6.90 -9.07
N ASP A 215 -2.68 7.00 -9.85
CA ASP A 215 -2.73 7.92 -11.00
C ASP A 215 -2.77 9.39 -10.56
N ASN A 216 -3.44 9.68 -9.44
CA ASN A 216 -3.49 11.02 -8.87
C ASN A 216 -2.16 11.38 -8.18
N PHE A 217 -1.49 10.39 -7.59
CA PHE A 217 -0.16 10.56 -7.01
C PHE A 217 0.87 10.98 -8.08
N LYS A 218 0.81 10.39 -9.28
CA LYS A 218 1.67 10.79 -10.40
C LYS A 218 1.49 12.27 -10.76
N LEU A 219 0.26 12.78 -10.75
CA LEU A 219 -0.01 14.20 -11.03
C LEU A 219 0.63 15.12 -9.99
N ALA A 220 0.48 14.81 -8.70
CA ALA A 220 1.09 15.59 -7.63
C ALA A 220 2.62 15.50 -7.64
N SER A 221 3.19 14.31 -7.92
CA SER A 221 4.64 14.13 -8.08
C SER A 221 5.20 14.99 -9.22
N CYS A 222 4.53 14.99 -10.38
CA CYS A 222 4.91 15.84 -11.52
C CYS A 222 4.81 17.33 -11.19
N PHE A 223 3.80 17.74 -10.41
CA PHE A 223 3.67 19.12 -9.92
C PHE A 223 4.86 19.49 -9.02
N CYS A 224 5.20 18.65 -8.04
CA CYS A 224 6.31 18.92 -7.12
C CYS A 224 7.68 18.99 -7.82
N LYS A 225 7.92 18.18 -8.86
CA LYS A 225 9.19 18.20 -9.62
C LYS A 225 9.42 19.47 -10.44
N ARG A 226 8.37 20.24 -10.73
CA ARG A 226 8.45 21.48 -11.52
C ARG A 226 8.65 22.72 -10.64
N LYS A 227 8.57 22.56 -9.32
CA LYS A 227 8.72 23.61 -8.32
C LYS A 227 10.17 23.65 -7.86
#